data_AF-A0A0F9KP51-F1
#
_entry.id   AF-A0A0F9KP51-F1
#
_cell.length_a   1.000
_cell.length_b   1.000
_cell.length_c   1.000
_cell.angle_alpha   90.00
_cell.angle_beta   90.00
_cell.angle_gamma   90.00
#
_symmetry.space_group_name_H-M   'P 1'
#
loop_
_entity.id
_entity.type
_entity.pdbx_description
1 polymer ?
#
loop_
_entity_poly.entity_id
_entity_poly.type
_entity_poly.pdbx_seq_one_letter_code
_entity_poly.pdbx_strand_id
1 'polypeptide(L)'
;MSWTEGNNAVRMALFDGTSWTEARTIHQSETLFVNWADFPSVVGLSDGTLAAHWLELNGPGSYQYDVKIAFSFDEGLNWTTPIIPHDDRSKREHGFVSLIPDDSAGLTALWLDGRAYDNQAAEDSYENAMQVRARRIAPDGSMGPESLLDPRACTCCAFRMMAGADFS
;
A
#
# COMPACT_ATOMS: atom_id res chain seq x y z
N MET A 1 11.01 10.43 -0.20
CA MET A 1 9.91 10.83 0.73
C MET A 1 8.64 10.95 -0.07
N SER A 2 7.49 10.60 0.52
CA SER A 2 6.15 10.81 -0.06
C SER A 2 5.19 11.41 0.95
N TRP A 3 4.18 12.15 0.47
CA TRP A 3 3.15 12.78 1.28
C TRP A 3 1.88 13.03 0.47
N THR A 4 0.78 13.31 1.15
CA THR A 4 -0.44 13.86 0.53
C THR A 4 -0.40 15.39 0.58
N GLU A 5 -0.64 16.05 -0.56
CA GLU A 5 -0.78 17.50 -0.67
C GLU A 5 -2.27 17.84 -0.80
N GLY A 6 -2.80 18.54 0.20
CA GLY A 6 -4.25 18.70 0.35
C GLY A 6 -4.95 17.34 0.48
N ASN A 7 -6.12 17.22 -0.14
CA ASN A 7 -6.93 16.01 -0.10
C ASN A 7 -7.00 15.28 -1.45
N ASN A 8 -6.16 15.67 -2.43
CA ASN A 8 -6.33 15.17 -3.80
C ASN A 8 -5.02 14.81 -4.51
N ALA A 9 -3.84 15.07 -3.95
CA ALA A 9 -2.59 14.76 -4.61
C ALA A 9 -1.66 13.93 -3.72
N VAL A 10 -1.02 12.92 -4.29
CA VAL A 10 0.10 12.19 -3.70
C VAL A 10 1.37 12.67 -4.36
N ARG A 11 2.33 13.09 -3.54
CA ARG A 11 3.58 13.72 -3.95
C ARG A 11 4.77 12.93 -3.44
N MET A 12 5.91 13.11 -4.11
CA MET A 12 7.19 12.62 -3.63
C MET A 12 8.34 13.57 -3.96
N ALA A 13 9.44 13.38 -3.26
CA ALA A 13 10.75 13.94 -3.59
C ALA A 13 11.82 12.88 -3.31
N LEU A 14 12.87 12.87 -4.12
CA LEU A 14 14.05 12.02 -3.92
C LEU A 14 15.12 12.81 -3.19
N PHE A 15 15.89 12.13 -2.34
CA PHE A 15 17.04 12.71 -1.66
C PHE A 15 18.31 12.12 -2.25
N ASP A 16 19.23 12.97 -2.73
CA ASP A 16 20.48 12.53 -3.35
C ASP A 16 21.64 12.35 -2.35
N GLY A 17 21.37 12.53 -1.04
CA GLY A 17 22.37 12.54 0.02
C GLY A 17 22.74 13.95 0.49
N THR A 18 22.44 14.98 -0.30
CA THR A 18 22.74 16.39 -0.01
C THR A 18 21.51 17.30 -0.13
N SER A 19 20.66 17.04 -1.11
CA SER A 19 19.52 17.87 -1.46
C SER A 19 18.30 17.02 -1.83
N TRP A 20 17.13 17.62 -1.70
CA TRP A 20 15.89 17.03 -2.21
C TRP A 20 15.65 17.53 -3.63
N THR A 21 15.15 16.65 -4.50
CA THR A 21 14.63 17.05 -5.80
C THR A 21 13.41 17.96 -5.64
N GLU A 22 13.03 18.64 -6.71
CA GLU A 22 11.67 19.20 -6.79
C GLU A 22 10.61 18.11 -6.59
N ALA A 23 9.47 18.50 -6.02
CA ALA A 23 8.37 17.60 -5.75
C ALA A 23 7.73 17.11 -7.06
N ARG A 24 7.61 15.79 -7.19
CA ARG A 24 6.96 15.09 -8.31
C ARG A 24 5.60 14.56 -7.87
N THR A 25 4.63 14.53 -8.78
CA THR A 25 3.29 13.98 -8.52
C THR A 25 3.29 12.48 -8.83
N ILE A 26 2.84 11.68 -7.87
CA ILE A 26 2.59 10.24 -8.05
C ILE A 26 1.20 10.05 -8.64
N HIS A 27 0.22 10.69 -8.01
CA HIS A 27 -1.19 10.53 -8.37
C HIS A 27 -1.99 11.76 -7.96
N GLN A 28 -3.06 12.05 -8.69
CA GLN A 28 -4.01 13.09 -8.32
C GLN A 28 -5.44 12.61 -8.61
N SER A 29 -6.30 12.64 -7.60
CA SER A 29 -7.71 12.22 -7.72
C SER A 29 -8.57 12.86 -6.63
N GLU A 30 -9.85 13.07 -6.94
CA GLU A 30 -10.87 13.50 -5.96
C GLU A 30 -11.31 12.35 -5.02
N THR A 31 -11.01 11.10 -5.39
CA THR A 31 -11.30 9.90 -4.59
C THR A 31 -10.17 9.51 -3.66
N LEU A 32 -9.10 10.31 -3.58
CA LEU A 32 -7.97 10.02 -2.70
C LEU A 32 -8.45 9.93 -1.24
N PHE A 33 -8.16 8.80 -0.59
CA PHE A 33 -8.45 8.65 0.83
C PHE A 33 -7.25 9.17 1.64
N VAL A 34 -7.46 10.31 2.31
CA VAL A 34 -6.46 10.95 3.16
C VAL A 34 -6.94 10.89 4.60
N ASN A 35 -6.16 10.27 5.47
CA ASN A 35 -6.45 10.20 6.89
C ASN A 35 -5.21 10.54 7.73
N TRP A 36 -5.32 10.43 9.05
CA TRP A 36 -4.26 10.81 9.99
C TRP A 36 -3.29 9.67 10.34
N ALA A 37 -3.53 8.44 9.85
CA ALA A 37 -2.85 7.23 10.33
C ALA A 37 -2.20 6.39 9.22
N ASP A 38 -2.65 6.52 7.97
CA ASP A 38 -2.30 5.67 6.86
C ASP A 38 -1.84 6.53 5.68
N PHE A 39 -0.51 6.54 5.48
CA PHE A 39 0.17 7.48 4.62
C PHE A 39 0.74 6.78 3.39
N PRO A 40 0.71 7.44 2.21
CA PRO A 40 1.34 6.88 1.02
C PRO A 40 2.84 6.70 1.24
N SER A 41 3.40 5.60 0.74
CA SER A 41 4.84 5.31 0.78
C SER A 41 5.41 5.09 -0.61
N VAL A 42 6.70 5.41 -0.77
CA VAL A 42 7.50 5.06 -1.95
C VAL A 42 8.71 4.26 -1.50
N VAL A 43 9.01 3.17 -2.22
CA VAL A 43 10.23 2.36 -2.05
C VAL A 43 10.98 2.25 -3.37
N GLY A 44 12.31 2.17 -3.32
CA GLY A 44 13.13 1.82 -4.48
C GLY A 44 13.35 0.31 -4.53
N LEU A 45 13.33 -0.25 -5.74
CA LEU A 45 13.64 -1.64 -6.04
C LEU A 45 15.12 -1.76 -6.47
N SER A 46 15.63 -3.00 -6.56
CA SER A 46 17.06 -3.26 -6.82
C SER A 46 17.55 -2.81 -8.19
N ASP A 47 16.65 -2.60 -9.16
CA ASP A 47 16.94 -2.12 -10.51
C ASP A 47 16.76 -0.59 -10.68
N GLY A 48 16.43 0.13 -9.60
CA GLY A 48 16.15 1.57 -9.63
C GLY A 48 14.69 1.93 -9.90
N THR A 49 13.81 0.95 -10.16
CA THR A 49 12.36 1.16 -10.23
C THR A 49 11.84 1.70 -8.90
N LEU A 50 10.91 2.65 -8.93
CA LEU A 50 10.18 3.09 -7.76
C LEU A 50 8.81 2.41 -7.70
N ALA A 51 8.40 1.96 -6.52
CA ALA A 51 7.04 1.50 -6.26
C ALA A 51 6.39 2.40 -5.22
N ALA A 52 5.20 2.91 -5.53
CA ALA A 52 4.41 3.75 -4.65
C ALA A 52 3.10 3.08 -4.29
N HIS A 53 2.60 3.31 -3.07
CA HIS A 53 1.22 3.04 -2.74
C HIS A 53 0.49 4.29 -2.26
N TRP A 54 -0.83 4.28 -2.44
CA TRP A 54 -1.78 5.23 -1.86
C TRP A 54 -3.14 4.55 -1.70
N LEU A 55 -4.10 5.28 -1.15
CA LEU A 55 -5.44 4.77 -0.87
C LEU A 55 -6.48 5.56 -1.65
N GLU A 56 -7.49 4.87 -2.16
CA GLU A 56 -8.61 5.52 -2.84
C GLU A 56 -9.93 4.96 -2.37
N LEU A 57 -10.90 5.85 -2.16
CA LEU A 57 -12.27 5.49 -1.83
C LEU A 57 -12.88 4.58 -2.89
N ASN A 58 -13.48 3.48 -2.46
CA ASN A 58 -14.20 2.52 -3.31
C ASN A 58 -15.72 2.49 -3.00
N GLY A 59 -16.18 3.36 -2.10
CA GLY A 59 -17.57 3.51 -1.74
C GLY A 59 -17.83 4.75 -0.88
N PRO A 60 -19.11 5.01 -0.52
CA PRO A 60 -19.50 6.21 0.23
C PRO A 60 -19.21 6.13 1.74
N GLY A 61 -18.82 4.96 2.26
CA GLY A 61 -18.54 4.77 3.68
C GLY A 61 -17.15 5.26 4.09
N SER A 62 -17.01 5.67 5.35
CA SER A 62 -15.76 6.25 5.89
C SER A 62 -14.56 5.28 5.93
N TYR A 63 -14.80 3.97 5.81
CA TYR A 63 -13.79 2.92 5.83
C TYR A 63 -13.94 2.00 4.60
N GLN A 64 -14.16 2.61 3.43
CA GLN A 64 -14.35 1.91 2.16
C GLN A 64 -13.33 2.42 1.15
N TYR A 65 -12.17 1.77 1.10
CA TYR A 65 -11.07 2.19 0.26
C TYR A 65 -10.19 1.01 -0.16
N ASP A 66 -9.60 1.14 -1.35
CA ASP A 66 -8.65 0.20 -1.92
C ASP A 66 -7.21 0.67 -1.67
N VAL A 67 -6.31 -0.29 -1.58
CA VAL A 67 -4.87 -0.05 -1.79
C VAL A 67 -4.61 0.07 -3.29
N LYS A 68 -3.93 1.15 -3.69
CA LYS A 68 -3.40 1.33 -5.05
C LYS A 68 -1.89 1.22 -5.03
N ILE A 69 -1.30 0.49 -5.97
CA ILE A 69 0.16 0.41 -6.15
C ILE A 69 0.49 0.76 -7.60
N ALA A 70 1.46 1.63 -7.83
CA ALA A 70 1.99 1.91 -9.17
C ALA A 70 3.52 1.96 -9.16
N PHE A 71 4.09 1.79 -10.35
CA PHE A 71 5.53 1.73 -10.57
C PHE A 71 5.99 2.91 -11.42
N SER A 72 7.21 3.34 -11.20
CA SER A 72 7.89 4.32 -12.05
C SER A 72 9.27 3.80 -12.43
N PHE A 73 9.57 3.86 -13.73
CA PHE A 73 10.83 3.42 -14.33
C PHE A 73 11.74 4.60 -14.69
N ASP A 74 11.33 5.81 -14.33
CA ASP A 74 11.99 7.08 -14.68
C ASP A 74 12.03 8.03 -13.47
N GLU A 75 12.38 7.46 -12.30
CA GLU A 75 12.59 8.18 -11.05
C GLU A 75 11.36 8.95 -10.53
N GLY A 76 10.15 8.54 -10.91
CA GLY A 76 8.91 9.16 -10.48
C GLY A 76 8.44 10.31 -11.38
N LEU A 77 8.96 10.41 -12.61
CA LEU A 77 8.46 11.35 -13.62
C LEU A 77 7.14 10.85 -14.22
N ASN A 78 7.01 9.55 -14.48
CA ASN A 78 5.80 8.89 -14.95
C ASN A 78 5.50 7.64 -14.12
N TRP A 79 4.21 7.32 -14.00
CA TRP A 79 3.71 6.20 -13.23
C TRP A 79 2.83 5.29 -14.09
N THR A 80 2.91 3.99 -13.85
CA THR A 80 2.01 3.01 -14.49
C THR A 80 0.56 3.20 -14.06
N THR A 81 -0.37 2.59 -14.79
CA THR A 81 -1.72 2.37 -14.26
C THR A 81 -1.63 1.60 -12.93
N PRO A 82 -2.32 2.04 -11.87
CA PRO A 82 -2.24 1.38 -10.58
C PRO A 82 -2.90 0.01 -10.60
N ILE A 83 -2.31 -0.93 -9.87
CA ILE A 83 -2.90 -2.22 -9.53
C ILE A 83 -3.54 -2.16 -8.13
N ILE A 84 -4.47 -3.07 -7.86
CA ILE A 84 -5.05 -3.28 -6.53
C ILE A 84 -4.59 -4.67 -6.04
N PRO A 85 -3.84 -4.76 -4.94
CA PRO A 85 -3.16 -6.00 -4.53
C PRO A 85 -4.07 -7.03 -3.86
N HIS A 86 -5.29 -6.67 -3.44
CA HIS A 86 -6.27 -7.60 -2.89
C HIS A 86 -7.25 -8.06 -3.96
N ASP A 87 -7.70 -9.32 -3.93
CA ASP A 87 -8.67 -9.85 -4.91
C ASP A 87 -10.13 -9.56 -4.54
N ASP A 88 -10.42 -9.50 -3.25
CA ASP A 88 -11.76 -9.12 -2.83
C ASP A 88 -11.97 -7.64 -3.18
N ARG A 89 -13.01 -7.35 -3.95
CA ARG A 89 -13.37 -6.00 -4.37
C ARG A 89 -14.40 -5.40 -3.41
N SER A 90 -14.31 -5.80 -2.14
CA SER A 90 -15.32 -5.42 -1.16
C SER A 90 -15.18 -3.95 -0.78
N LYS A 91 -16.31 -3.32 -0.47
CA LYS A 91 -16.34 -1.96 0.08
C LYS A 91 -16.02 -1.99 1.56
N ARG A 92 -14.77 -2.34 1.87
CA ARG A 92 -14.21 -2.48 3.20
C ARG A 92 -12.87 -1.76 3.27
N GLU A 93 -12.31 -1.73 4.47
CA GLU A 93 -11.02 -1.13 4.75
C GLU A 93 -9.87 -2.01 4.24
N HIS A 94 -9.05 -1.46 3.35
CA HIS A 94 -7.80 -2.07 2.91
C HIS A 94 -6.71 -1.02 2.98
N GLY A 95 -5.77 -1.17 3.91
CA GLY A 95 -4.80 -0.11 4.22
C GLY A 95 -3.61 -0.57 5.04
N PHE A 96 -2.92 0.37 5.66
CA PHE A 96 -1.75 0.20 6.51
C PHE A 96 -0.67 -0.62 5.81
N VAL A 97 -0.29 -0.14 4.63
CA VAL A 97 0.47 -0.92 3.65
C VAL A 97 1.96 -0.89 3.96
N SER A 98 2.60 -2.05 3.86
CA SER A 98 4.04 -2.18 3.77
C SER A 98 4.44 -2.72 2.40
N LEU A 99 5.31 -1.99 1.71
CA LEU A 99 5.99 -2.46 0.50
C LEU A 99 7.40 -2.91 0.86
N ILE A 100 7.73 -4.16 0.55
CA ILE A 100 9.02 -4.77 0.87
C ILE A 100 9.68 -5.21 -0.42
N PRO A 101 10.66 -4.44 -0.93
CA PRO A 101 11.44 -4.84 -2.10
C PRO A 101 12.13 -6.19 -1.88
N ASP A 102 12.28 -6.95 -2.96
CA ASP A 102 13.12 -8.15 -2.99
C ASP A 102 14.28 -8.01 -3.99
N ASP A 103 15.24 -8.93 -3.92
CA ASP A 103 16.45 -8.86 -4.75
C ASP A 103 16.18 -9.07 -6.25
N SER A 104 15.00 -9.59 -6.60
CA SER A 104 14.60 -9.83 -7.99
C SER A 104 13.99 -8.60 -8.67
N ALA A 105 14.09 -7.42 -8.05
CA ALA A 105 13.40 -6.18 -8.45
C ALA A 105 11.86 -6.29 -8.35
N GLY A 106 11.36 -7.27 -7.61
CA GLY A 106 9.97 -7.39 -7.23
C GLY A 106 9.72 -6.78 -5.86
N LEU A 107 8.52 -6.96 -5.34
CA LEU A 107 8.19 -6.62 -3.96
C LEU A 107 7.14 -7.57 -3.38
N THR A 108 7.09 -7.64 -2.05
CA THR A 108 5.93 -8.13 -1.32
C THR A 108 5.15 -6.95 -0.78
N ALA A 109 3.88 -6.85 -1.17
CA ALA A 109 2.93 -5.94 -0.57
C ALA A 109 2.21 -6.64 0.58
N LEU A 110 2.06 -5.95 1.69
CA LEU A 110 1.25 -6.37 2.82
C LEU A 110 0.27 -5.29 3.20
N TRP A 111 -0.92 -5.66 3.64
CA TRP A 111 -1.96 -4.72 4.08
C TRP A 111 -2.82 -5.31 5.20
N LEU A 112 -3.44 -4.42 5.98
CA LEU A 112 -4.60 -4.74 6.80
C LEU A 112 -5.83 -4.85 5.91
N ASP A 113 -6.61 -5.90 6.14
CA ASP A 113 -7.74 -6.28 5.30
C ASP A 113 -9.01 -6.48 6.13
N GLY A 114 -10.02 -5.68 5.85
CA GLY A 114 -11.29 -5.64 6.57
C GLY A 114 -12.41 -6.45 5.93
N ARG A 115 -12.12 -7.34 4.98
CA ARG A 115 -13.18 -8.11 4.28
C ARG A 115 -14.08 -8.92 5.22
N ALA A 116 -13.51 -9.37 6.34
CA ALA A 116 -14.18 -10.14 7.38
C ALA A 116 -14.57 -9.27 8.61
N TYR A 117 -14.23 -7.98 8.60
CA TYR A 117 -14.43 -7.10 9.74
C TYR A 117 -15.65 -6.19 9.57
N ASP A 118 -16.57 -6.26 10.53
CA ASP A 118 -17.75 -5.43 10.68
C ASP A 118 -17.74 -4.75 12.06
N ASN A 119 -17.49 -3.44 12.05
CA ASN A 119 -17.48 -2.61 13.27
C ASN A 119 -18.88 -2.33 13.84
N GLN A 120 -19.95 -2.76 13.16
CA GLN A 120 -21.34 -2.64 13.62
C GLN A 120 -21.91 -3.98 14.12
N ALA A 121 -21.12 -5.06 14.11
CA ALA A 121 -21.57 -6.34 14.62
C ALA A 121 -21.95 -6.22 16.11
N ALA A 122 -23.12 -6.78 16.47
CA ALA A 122 -23.65 -6.72 17.82
C ALA A 122 -22.84 -7.58 18.83
N GLU A 123 -22.11 -8.59 18.33
CA GLU A 123 -21.26 -9.46 19.13
C GLU A 123 -19.86 -9.53 18.51
N ASP A 124 -18.83 -9.44 19.37
CA ASP A 124 -17.44 -9.68 18.97
C ASP A 124 -17.25 -11.19 18.77
N SER A 125 -17.11 -11.61 17.51
CA SER A 125 -16.84 -13.00 17.16
C SER A 125 -15.37 -13.17 16.81
N TYR A 126 -14.85 -14.40 16.94
CA TYR A 126 -13.48 -14.68 16.55
C TYR A 126 -13.22 -14.38 15.06
N GLU A 127 -14.25 -14.60 14.23
CA GLU A 127 -14.23 -14.41 12.78
C GLU A 127 -14.34 -12.94 12.35
N ASN A 128 -14.91 -12.08 13.21
CA ASN A 128 -15.04 -10.65 12.97
C ASN A 128 -13.73 -9.92 13.28
N ALA A 129 -12.76 -9.98 12.37
CA ALA A 129 -11.44 -9.42 12.60
C ALA A 129 -10.83 -8.79 11.34
N MET A 130 -10.03 -7.75 11.56
CA MET A 130 -9.06 -7.30 10.57
C MET A 130 -8.00 -8.39 10.37
N GLN A 131 -7.56 -8.57 9.13
CA GLN A 131 -6.58 -9.60 8.76
C GLN A 131 -5.30 -8.94 8.28
N VAL A 132 -4.17 -9.64 8.39
CA VAL A 132 -2.96 -9.29 7.64
C VAL A 132 -2.89 -10.18 6.43
N ARG A 133 -2.84 -9.57 5.25
CA ARG A 133 -2.68 -10.28 3.98
C ARG A 133 -1.45 -9.77 3.24
N ALA A 134 -0.96 -10.61 2.35
CA ALA A 134 0.20 -10.31 1.56
C ALA A 134 0.08 -10.86 0.14
N ARG A 135 0.83 -10.23 -0.76
CA ARG A 135 0.98 -10.67 -2.14
C ARG A 135 2.34 -10.30 -2.66
N ARG A 136 2.98 -11.24 -3.36
CA ARG A 136 4.19 -10.96 -4.14
C ARG A 136 3.82 -10.37 -5.50
N ILE A 137 4.52 -9.31 -5.88
CA ILE A 137 4.40 -8.62 -7.16
C ILE A 137 5.76 -8.70 -7.85
N ALA A 138 5.77 -9.28 -9.04
CA ALA A 138 6.97 -9.41 -9.85
C ALA A 138 7.36 -8.07 -10.51
N PRO A 139 8.59 -7.94 -11.06
CA PRO A 139 9.06 -6.70 -11.67
C PRO A 139 8.18 -6.19 -12.82
N ASP A 140 7.52 -7.10 -13.53
CA ASP A 140 6.59 -6.77 -14.62
C ASP A 140 5.19 -6.34 -14.13
N GLY A 141 5.01 -6.22 -12.81
CA GLY A 141 3.74 -5.90 -12.16
C GLY A 141 2.78 -7.10 -12.04
N SER A 142 3.19 -8.30 -12.50
CA SER A 142 2.35 -9.48 -12.37
C SER A 142 2.19 -9.88 -10.89
N MET A 143 0.96 -10.25 -10.56
CA MET A 143 0.53 -10.53 -9.20
C MET A 143 0.53 -12.03 -8.96
N GLY A 144 1.30 -12.47 -7.96
CA GLY A 144 1.19 -13.81 -7.40
C GLY A 144 -0.13 -14.01 -6.63
N PRO A 145 -0.36 -15.23 -6.10
CA PRO A 145 -1.54 -15.49 -5.29
C PRO A 145 -1.54 -14.67 -4.00
N GLU A 146 -2.75 -14.33 -3.53
CA GLU A 146 -2.95 -13.74 -2.23
C GLU A 146 -2.69 -14.74 -1.10
N SER A 147 -2.03 -14.29 -0.04
CA SER A 147 -1.74 -15.08 1.16
C SER A 147 -2.35 -14.43 2.40
N LEU A 148 -3.07 -15.21 3.21
CA LEU A 148 -3.49 -14.82 4.54
C LEU A 148 -2.33 -15.09 5.51
N LEU A 149 -1.78 -14.03 6.11
CA LEU A 149 -0.67 -14.14 7.06
C LEU A 149 -1.16 -14.21 8.51
N ASP A 150 -2.15 -13.39 8.85
CA ASP A 150 -2.77 -13.38 10.18
C ASP A 150 -4.30 -13.23 10.06
N PRO A 151 -5.09 -14.20 10.53
CA PRO A 151 -6.55 -14.11 10.51
C PRO A 151 -7.12 -13.09 11.51
N ARG A 152 -6.34 -12.59 12.47
CA ARG A 152 -6.80 -11.66 13.49
C ARG A 152 -5.71 -10.69 13.94
N ALA A 153 -5.72 -9.51 13.34
CA ALA A 153 -4.87 -8.38 13.68
C ALA A 153 -5.64 -7.26 14.40
N CYS A 154 -4.87 -6.37 15.05
CA CYS A 154 -5.38 -5.11 15.56
C CYS A 154 -5.92 -4.24 14.41
N THR A 155 -6.93 -3.42 14.70
CA THR A 155 -7.72 -2.74 13.67
C THR A 155 -7.04 -1.53 13.02
N CYS A 156 -5.96 -1.01 13.60
CA CYS A 156 -5.28 0.20 13.10
C CYS A 156 -3.76 0.22 13.36
N CYS A 157 -3.16 -0.94 13.58
CA CYS A 157 -1.72 -1.01 13.82
C CYS A 157 -0.95 -0.96 12.51
N ALA A 158 -0.14 0.09 12.30
CA ALA A 158 0.89 0.06 11.28
C ALA A 158 1.89 -1.05 11.60
N PHE A 159 2.16 -1.90 10.62
CA PHE A 159 3.14 -2.97 10.72
C PHE A 159 4.19 -2.80 9.62
N ARG A 160 5.40 -3.25 9.90
CA ARG A 160 6.49 -3.28 8.93
C ARG A 160 7.23 -4.59 9.07
N MET A 161 7.29 -5.36 7.99
CA MET A 161 8.19 -6.52 7.94
C MET A 161 9.56 -6.05 7.45
N MET A 162 10.61 -6.59 8.05
CA MET A 162 11.98 -6.47 7.57
C MET A 162 12.40 -7.83 7.05
N ALA A 163 12.85 -7.90 5.81
CA ALA A 163 13.54 -9.09 5.32
C ALA A 163 14.82 -9.28 6.15
N GLY A 164 14.98 -10.44 6.77
CA GLY A 164 16.26 -10.81 7.38
C GLY A 164 17.27 -11.06 6.27
N ALA A 165 18.47 -10.52 6.41
CA ALA A 165 19.60 -11.03 5.65
C ALA A 165 19.91 -12.42 6.20
N ASP A 166 19.81 -13.45 5.37
CA ASP A 166 20.32 -14.77 5.72
C ASP A 166 21.84 -14.63 5.95
N PHE A 167 22.27 -14.76 7.19
CA PHE A 167 23.68 -14.93 7.51
C PHE A 167 24.06 -16.36 7.15
N SER A 168 24.70 -16.52 5.99
CA SER A 168 25.37 -17.75 5.57
C SER A 168 26.56 -18.10 6.47
#